data_AF-A0A3R6WAS4-F1
#
_entry.id   AF-A0A3R6WAS4-F1
#
_cell.length_a   1.000
_cell.length_b   1.000
_cell.length_c   1.000
_cell.angle_alpha   90.00
_cell.angle_beta   90.00
_cell.angle_gamma   90.00
#
_symmetry.space_group_name_H-M   'P 1'
#
loop_
_entity.id
_entity.type
_entity.pdbx_description
1 polymer ?
#
loop_
_entity_poly.entity_id
_entity_poly.type
_entity_poly.pdbx_seq_one_letter_code
_entity_poly.pdbx_strand_id
1 'polypeptide(L)'
;MKVNVRVLYNQISFILCASILYSCTEFNVLTLSDHFEEERNLFAQKDSLNSIISPIFLKIKKNSLFISCNDVNSNMLYQYKIPELKCIDSTDTKGYGHDEFQLYPVFCNTQTDNLYIWGYTPFEIREFDINNFKLQQKRRLFLEEYESFNQMHIIKDSILIYSAIPDEFAIKKYDLINKKQLGKIKIKRDRHKETYFYKNRGWVAANDSCIIYAYVYKKQIDIYSVNKFKK
;
A
#
# COMPACT_ATOMS: atom_id res chain seq x y z
N MET A 1 -41.58 48.43 -29.21
CA MET A 1 -40.99 48.52 -27.86
C MET A 1 -39.47 48.69 -28.04
N LYS A 2 -38.96 49.93 -28.00
CA LYS A 2 -37.52 50.22 -28.20
C LYS A 2 -36.80 50.03 -26.88
N VAL A 3 -36.13 48.89 -26.71
CA VAL A 3 -35.23 48.68 -25.56
C VAL A 3 -34.08 49.66 -25.71
N ASN A 4 -33.89 50.48 -24.69
CA ASN A 4 -32.90 51.55 -24.68
C ASN A 4 -31.51 50.92 -24.53
N VAL A 5 -30.84 50.67 -25.67
CA VAL A 5 -29.56 49.92 -25.79
C VAL A 5 -28.48 50.47 -24.84
N ARG A 6 -28.53 51.76 -24.52
CA ARG A 6 -27.62 52.42 -23.57
C ARG A 6 -27.78 51.94 -22.12
N VAL A 7 -29.01 51.63 -21.71
CA VAL A 7 -29.31 51.10 -20.36
C VAL A 7 -28.82 49.65 -20.25
N LEU A 8 -28.98 48.86 -21.32
CA LEU A 8 -28.49 47.48 -21.39
C LEU A 8 -26.96 47.42 -21.32
N TYR A 9 -26.26 48.34 -22.01
CA TYR A 9 -24.79 48.43 -21.97
C TYR A 9 -24.25 48.82 -20.58
N ASN A 10 -24.94 49.75 -19.89
CA ASN A 10 -24.60 50.14 -18.53
C ASN A 10 -24.84 49.00 -17.53
N GLN A 11 -25.92 48.24 -17.68
CA GLN A 11 -26.20 47.07 -16.84
C GLN A 11 -25.17 45.95 -17.07
N ILE A 12 -24.80 45.69 -18.32
CA ILE A 12 -23.77 44.70 -18.65
C ILE A 12 -22.39 45.12 -18.13
N SER A 13 -22.01 46.40 -18.27
CA SER A 13 -20.77 46.92 -17.69
C SER A 13 -20.77 46.84 -16.17
N PHE A 14 -21.90 47.13 -15.51
CA PHE A 14 -22.00 47.02 -14.05
C PHE A 14 -21.86 45.56 -13.59
N ILE A 15 -22.46 44.61 -14.31
CA ILE A 15 -22.34 43.18 -14.02
C ILE A 15 -20.91 42.69 -14.27
N LEU A 16 -20.24 43.16 -15.32
CA LEU A 16 -18.85 42.82 -15.63
C LEU A 16 -17.86 43.39 -14.59
N CYS A 17 -18.07 44.63 -14.16
CA CYS A 17 -17.28 45.23 -13.08
C CYS A 17 -17.54 44.54 -11.74
N ALA A 18 -18.79 44.17 -11.45
CA ALA A 18 -19.13 43.42 -10.24
C ALA A 18 -18.52 42.01 -10.24
N SER A 19 -18.44 41.32 -11.39
CA SER A 19 -17.82 40.00 -11.48
C SER A 19 -16.28 40.03 -11.43
N ILE A 20 -15.64 41.10 -11.92
CA ILE A 20 -14.20 41.31 -11.72
C ILE A 20 -13.89 41.62 -10.25
N LEU A 21 -14.73 42.39 -9.56
CA LEU A 21 -14.59 42.65 -8.12
C LEU A 21 -14.84 41.38 -7.27
N TYR A 22 -15.77 40.52 -7.67
CA TYR A 22 -15.99 39.20 -7.05
C TYR A 22 -14.87 38.19 -7.37
N SER A 23 -14.14 38.37 -8.47
CA SER A 23 -12.95 37.58 -8.81
C SER A 23 -11.71 38.03 -8.02
N CYS A 24 -11.74 39.23 -7.44
CA CYS A 24 -10.66 39.79 -6.63
C CYS A 24 -10.89 39.65 -5.12
N THR A 25 -12.03 39.10 -4.68
CA THR A 25 -12.08 38.51 -3.35
C THR A 25 -11.19 37.30 -3.42
N GLU A 26 -10.03 37.36 -2.76
CA GLU A 26 -9.22 36.19 -2.46
C GLU A 26 -10.20 35.07 -2.11
N PHE A 27 -10.22 34.00 -2.90
CA PHE A 27 -10.61 32.72 -2.35
C PHE A 27 -9.65 32.58 -1.17
N ASN A 28 -10.16 32.88 0.01
CA ASN A 28 -9.62 32.36 1.25
C ASN A 28 -9.70 30.86 1.05
N VAL A 29 -8.70 30.30 0.38
CA VAL A 29 -8.12 29.03 0.76
C VAL A 29 -7.95 29.25 2.24
N LEU A 30 -8.90 28.73 3.02
CA LEU A 30 -8.72 28.52 4.45
C LEU A 30 -7.30 28.02 4.53
N THR A 31 -6.42 28.90 5.02
CA THR A 31 -5.09 28.54 5.45
C THR A 31 -5.39 27.48 6.49
N LEU A 32 -5.37 26.21 6.05
CA LEU A 32 -5.18 25.06 6.91
C LEU A 32 -4.07 25.53 7.81
N SER A 33 -4.38 25.74 9.08
CA SER A 33 -3.49 26.40 10.01
C SER A 33 -2.09 25.84 9.81
N ASP A 34 -1.10 26.70 9.66
CA ASP A 34 0.31 26.30 9.51
C ASP A 34 0.85 25.55 10.74
N HIS A 35 -0.04 25.24 11.70
CA HIS A 35 0.20 24.48 12.91
C HIS A 35 -0.71 23.27 12.93
N PHE A 36 -0.10 22.09 13.03
CA PHE A 36 -0.79 20.86 13.38
C PHE A 36 -1.36 21.00 14.80
N GLU A 37 -2.54 20.42 15.07
CA GLU A 37 -3.15 20.45 16.42
C GLU A 37 -2.22 19.88 17.51
N GLU A 38 -1.31 18.98 17.12
CA GLU A 38 -0.21 18.51 17.96
C GLU A 38 1.10 18.52 17.18
N GLU A 39 2.11 19.21 17.70
CA GLU A 39 3.50 19.05 17.27
C GLU A 39 4.20 18.07 18.21
N ARG A 40 4.76 16.99 17.64
CA ARG A 40 5.55 16.01 18.39
C ARG A 40 6.98 15.99 17.86
N ASN A 41 7.94 16.20 18.75
CA ASN A 41 9.35 16.00 18.42
C ASN A 41 9.63 14.51 18.30
N LEU A 42 10.05 14.08 17.11
CA LEU A 42 10.53 12.73 16.87
C LEU A 42 12.04 12.70 17.12
N PHE A 43 12.47 11.89 18.08
CA PHE A 43 13.88 11.64 18.33
C PHE A 43 14.25 10.30 17.71
N ALA A 44 15.20 10.32 16.77
CA ALA A 44 15.76 9.10 16.23
C ALA A 44 16.80 8.56 17.21
N GLN A 45 16.62 7.31 17.66
CA GLN A 45 17.63 6.56 18.39
C GLN A 45 18.22 5.50 17.44
N LYS A 46 19.54 5.29 17.55
CA LYS A 46 20.24 4.23 16.84
C LYS A 46 20.52 3.10 17.82
N ASP A 47 19.92 1.94 17.57
CA ASP A 47 20.22 0.70 18.27
C ASP A 47 20.92 -0.29 17.31
N SER A 48 21.94 -1.00 17.80
CA SER A 48 22.67 -2.00 17.00
C SER A 48 21.98 -3.35 17.09
N LEU A 49 21.55 -3.90 15.95
CA LEU A 49 20.97 -5.23 15.84
C LEU A 49 22.04 -6.20 15.34
N ASN A 50 22.75 -6.86 16.26
CA ASN A 50 23.97 -7.61 15.95
C ASN A 50 23.77 -8.84 15.04
N SER A 51 22.53 -9.32 14.88
CA SER A 51 22.21 -10.53 14.10
C SER A 51 21.64 -10.27 12.71
N ILE A 52 21.36 -9.02 12.33
CA ILE A 52 20.68 -8.72 11.06
C ILE A 52 21.68 -8.36 9.98
N ILE A 53 21.65 -9.13 8.90
CA ILE A 53 22.43 -8.87 7.69
C ILE A 53 21.42 -8.60 6.56
N SER A 54 21.47 -7.41 5.97
CA SER A 54 20.68 -7.03 4.77
C SER A 54 19.15 -7.09 4.93
N PRO A 55 18.54 -6.19 5.76
CA PRO A 55 17.08 -6.12 5.90
C PRO A 55 16.40 -5.61 4.62
N ILE A 56 15.28 -6.22 4.26
CA ILE A 56 14.46 -5.84 3.09
C ILE A 56 13.14 -5.21 3.53
N PHE A 57 12.36 -5.93 4.33
CA PHE A 57 11.03 -5.52 4.76
C PHE A 57 10.92 -5.56 6.27
N LEU A 58 10.18 -4.60 6.80
CA LEU A 58 9.85 -4.50 8.21
C LEU A 58 8.34 -4.58 8.36
N LYS A 59 7.88 -5.27 9.41
CA LYS A 59 6.46 -5.34 9.76
C LYS A 59 6.30 -5.25 11.26
N ILE A 60 5.59 -4.23 11.72
CA ILE A 60 5.12 -4.17 13.10
C ILE A 60 3.77 -4.87 13.16
N LYS A 61 3.63 -5.82 14.11
CA LYS A 61 2.37 -6.50 14.39
C LYS A 61 2.32 -6.87 15.87
N LYS A 62 1.22 -6.48 16.54
CA LYS A 62 1.11 -6.54 18.00
C LYS A 62 2.35 -5.90 18.65
N ASN A 63 2.99 -6.57 19.61
CA ASN A 63 4.19 -6.10 20.29
C ASN A 63 5.48 -6.69 19.67
N SER A 64 5.46 -6.99 18.37
CA SER A 64 6.61 -7.53 17.65
C SER A 64 6.98 -6.68 16.43
N LEU A 65 8.28 -6.56 16.20
CA LEU A 65 8.87 -6.11 14.93
C LEU A 65 9.41 -7.34 14.20
N PHE A 66 8.85 -7.63 13.03
CA PHE A 66 9.35 -8.66 12.11
C PHE A 66 10.24 -8.02 11.06
N ILE A 67 11.36 -8.66 10.77
CA ILE A 67 12.35 -8.19 9.79
C ILE A 67 12.63 -9.34 8.84
N SER A 68 12.39 -9.09 7.56
CA SER A 68 12.75 -9.96 6.44
C SER A 68 14.13 -9.59 5.94
N CYS A 69 14.97 -10.58 5.66
CA CYS A 69 16.35 -10.42 5.21
C CYS A 69 16.59 -11.18 3.89
N ASN A 70 17.54 -10.70 3.08
CA ASN A 70 18.01 -11.39 1.88
C ASN A 70 19.40 -12.00 2.08
N ASP A 71 19.55 -12.86 3.08
CA ASP A 71 20.80 -13.56 3.33
C ASP A 71 20.67 -15.03 2.94
N VAL A 72 21.69 -15.54 2.26
CA VAL A 72 21.77 -16.94 1.83
C VAL A 72 22.34 -17.83 2.94
N ASN A 73 23.12 -17.24 3.86
CA ASN A 73 23.88 -17.97 4.87
C ASN A 73 23.30 -17.83 6.29
N SER A 74 22.17 -17.14 6.44
CA SER A 74 21.54 -16.93 7.74
C SER A 74 20.01 -17.02 7.64
N ASN A 75 19.36 -16.85 8.80
CA ASN A 75 17.90 -16.81 8.88
C ASN A 75 17.36 -15.64 8.05
N MET A 76 16.24 -15.87 7.37
CA MET A 76 15.60 -14.87 6.52
C MET A 76 14.50 -14.10 7.24
N LEU A 77 14.04 -14.60 8.40
CA LEU A 77 13.01 -13.96 9.20
C LEU A 77 13.46 -13.81 10.65
N TYR A 78 13.41 -12.58 11.16
CA TYR A 78 13.70 -12.26 12.55
C TYR A 78 12.48 -11.64 13.22
N GLN A 79 12.27 -11.97 14.50
CA GLN A 79 11.25 -11.39 15.35
C GLN A 79 11.90 -10.71 16.56
N TYR A 80 11.59 -9.44 16.74
CA TYR A 80 12.04 -8.61 17.85
C TYR A 80 10.86 -8.19 18.73
N LYS A 81 11.07 -8.18 20.04
CA LYS A 81 10.15 -7.55 20.97
C LYS A 81 10.25 -6.04 20.86
N ILE A 82 9.12 -5.34 20.85
CA ILE A 82 9.09 -3.88 21.01
C ILE A 82 8.51 -3.51 22.39
N PRO A 83 9.00 -2.43 23.02
CA PRO A 83 9.98 -1.46 22.50
C PRO A 83 11.46 -1.86 22.72
N GLU A 84 11.76 -2.94 23.43
CA GLU A 84 13.13 -3.22 23.90
C GLU A 84 14.10 -3.67 22.80
N LEU A 85 13.60 -3.92 21.59
CA LEU A 85 14.35 -4.42 20.43
C LEU A 85 15.21 -5.65 20.77
N LYS A 86 14.66 -6.54 21.61
CA LYS A 86 15.28 -7.84 21.92
C LYS A 86 14.85 -8.88 20.89
N CYS A 87 15.81 -9.53 20.22
CA CYS A 87 15.53 -10.67 19.34
C CYS A 87 14.92 -11.81 20.17
N ILE A 88 13.72 -12.25 19.79
CA ILE A 88 13.00 -13.35 20.44
C ILE A 88 13.13 -14.63 19.62
N ASP A 89 13.09 -14.48 18.29
CA ASP A 89 13.15 -15.61 17.38
C ASP A 89 13.87 -15.22 16.09
N SER A 90 14.48 -16.19 15.45
CA SER A 90 15.07 -16.07 14.12
C SER A 90 14.95 -17.43 13.45
N THR A 91 14.21 -17.48 12.35
CA THR A 91 13.81 -18.74 11.72
C THR A 91 14.04 -18.70 10.22
N ASP A 92 13.96 -19.90 9.65
CA ASP A 92 13.86 -20.21 8.22
C ASP A 92 15.02 -19.68 7.38
N THR A 93 15.68 -20.60 6.69
CA THR A 93 16.81 -20.29 5.81
C THR A 93 16.37 -20.21 4.37
N LYS A 94 17.25 -19.66 3.52
CA LYS A 94 17.06 -19.71 2.07
C LYS A 94 17.26 -21.13 1.56
N GLY A 95 16.34 -21.62 0.73
CA GLY A 95 16.46 -22.96 0.15
C GLY A 95 15.20 -23.43 -0.55
N TYR A 96 15.09 -24.75 -0.74
CA TYR A 96 13.99 -25.41 -1.46
C TYR A 96 13.25 -26.44 -0.60
N GLY A 97 13.64 -26.60 0.66
CA GLY A 97 13.01 -27.45 1.65
C GLY A 97 11.61 -26.95 2.03
N HIS A 98 10.88 -27.80 2.76
CA HIS A 98 9.48 -27.55 3.09
C HIS A 98 9.26 -26.25 3.86
N ASP A 99 10.16 -25.91 4.77
CA ASP A 99 10.06 -24.72 5.63
C ASP A 99 11.17 -23.70 5.31
N GLU A 100 11.71 -23.76 4.10
CA GLU A 100 12.72 -22.83 3.61
C GLU A 100 12.11 -21.80 2.65
N PHE A 101 12.74 -20.63 2.61
CA PHE A 101 12.36 -19.54 1.73
C PHE A 101 13.05 -19.67 0.36
N GLN A 102 12.27 -19.87 -0.71
CA GLN A 102 12.78 -19.80 -2.09
C GLN A 102 12.99 -18.36 -2.56
N LEU A 103 12.17 -17.45 -2.05
CA LEU A 103 12.23 -16.00 -2.28
C LEU A 103 12.38 -15.30 -0.93
N TYR A 104 12.84 -14.05 -0.94
CA TYR A 104 12.86 -13.28 0.31
C TYR A 104 11.44 -13.14 0.90
N PRO A 105 11.28 -13.22 2.24
CA PRO A 105 9.98 -13.11 2.86
C PRO A 105 9.32 -11.77 2.57
N VAL A 106 8.06 -11.78 2.15
CA VAL A 106 7.25 -10.57 1.92
C VAL A 106 6.02 -10.63 2.80
N PHE A 107 5.85 -9.60 3.64
CA PHE A 107 4.69 -9.49 4.51
C PHE A 107 3.48 -8.97 3.72
N CYS A 108 2.39 -9.73 3.70
CA CYS A 108 1.12 -9.22 3.20
C CYS A 108 0.49 -8.33 4.27
N ASN A 109 -0.07 -7.19 3.84
CA ASN A 109 -0.82 -6.31 4.72
C ASN A 109 -2.20 -6.89 5.03
N THR A 110 -2.65 -6.76 6.27
CA THR A 110 -3.97 -7.25 6.69
C THR A 110 -4.45 -6.51 7.93
N GLN A 111 -5.76 -6.47 8.13
CA GLN A 111 -6.41 -5.96 9.34
C GLN A 111 -6.51 -7.00 10.46
N THR A 112 -6.39 -8.30 10.15
CA THR A 112 -6.46 -9.37 11.16
C THR A 112 -5.20 -9.38 12.02
N ASP A 113 -5.25 -10.01 13.19
CA ASP A 113 -4.09 -10.15 14.07
C ASP A 113 -3.02 -11.14 13.59
N ASN A 114 -3.30 -11.90 12.53
CA ASN A 114 -2.40 -12.90 11.99
C ASN A 114 -1.34 -12.25 11.10
N LEU A 115 -0.22 -12.96 10.93
CA LEU A 115 0.85 -12.58 10.01
C LEU A 115 0.74 -13.42 8.74
N TYR A 116 0.77 -12.77 7.59
CA TYR A 116 0.76 -13.45 6.29
C TYR A 116 2.09 -13.20 5.59
N ILE A 117 2.76 -14.29 5.19
CA ILE A 117 4.09 -14.24 4.60
C ILE A 117 4.07 -14.99 3.27
N TRP A 118 4.46 -14.29 2.20
CA TRP A 118 4.76 -14.87 0.90
C TRP A 118 6.28 -15.05 0.76
N GLY A 119 6.71 -16.06 0.00
CA GLY A 119 8.12 -16.25 -0.35
C GLY A 119 8.70 -17.63 -0.02
N TYR A 120 8.02 -18.44 0.80
CA TYR A 120 8.39 -19.85 1.00
C TYR A 120 8.45 -20.58 -0.35
N THR A 121 7.42 -20.36 -1.17
CA THR A 121 7.45 -20.65 -2.60
C THR A 121 6.85 -19.48 -3.38
N PRO A 122 7.04 -19.40 -4.71
CA PRO A 122 6.36 -18.41 -5.55
C PRO A 122 4.82 -18.52 -5.51
N PHE A 123 4.28 -19.66 -5.05
CA PHE A 123 2.88 -20.04 -5.21
C PHE A 123 2.11 -20.15 -3.89
N GLU A 124 2.69 -19.74 -2.76
CA GLU A 124 2.02 -19.87 -1.47
C GLU A 124 2.21 -18.67 -0.56
N ILE A 125 1.12 -18.31 0.12
CA ILE A 125 1.10 -17.37 1.22
C ILE A 125 0.78 -18.17 2.48
N ARG A 126 1.65 -18.12 3.48
CA ARG A 126 1.45 -18.77 4.78
C ARG A 126 0.87 -17.80 5.77
N GLU A 127 -0.15 -18.25 6.49
CA GLU A 127 -0.76 -17.53 7.61
C GLU A 127 -0.23 -18.06 8.93
N PHE A 128 0.19 -17.17 9.82
CA PHE A 128 0.73 -17.49 11.13
C PHE A 128 -0.09 -16.81 12.23
N ASP A 129 -0.40 -17.57 13.28
CA ASP A 129 -0.66 -16.99 14.59
C ASP A 129 0.68 -16.50 15.16
N ILE A 130 0.65 -15.34 15.80
CA ILE A 130 1.80 -14.71 16.45
C ILE A 130 1.60 -14.55 17.97
N ASN A 131 0.61 -15.25 18.52
CA ASN A 131 0.37 -15.28 19.96
C ASN A 131 1.60 -15.83 20.71
N ASN A 132 1.87 -15.25 21.88
CA ASN A 132 2.98 -15.63 22.75
C ASN A 132 4.37 -15.56 22.09
N PHE A 133 4.56 -14.65 21.13
CA PHE A 133 5.83 -14.47 20.41
C PHE A 133 6.35 -15.72 19.70
N LYS A 134 5.45 -16.62 19.29
CA LYS A 134 5.79 -17.80 18.47
C LYS A 134 5.04 -17.74 17.16
N LEU A 135 5.73 -17.99 16.06
CA LEU A 135 5.12 -18.17 14.74
C LEU A 135 4.51 -19.57 14.66
N GLN A 136 3.18 -19.67 14.68
CA GLN A 136 2.47 -20.93 14.51
C GLN A 136 1.70 -20.91 13.19
N GLN A 137 2.12 -21.71 12.22
CA GLN A 137 1.45 -21.78 10.92
C GLN A 137 0.02 -22.30 11.08
N LYS A 138 -0.97 -21.48 10.70
CA LYS A 138 -2.40 -21.83 10.74
C LYS A 138 -2.90 -22.41 9.42
N ARG A 139 -2.49 -21.79 8.31
CA ARG A 139 -3.07 -22.07 6.99
C ARG A 139 -2.08 -21.74 5.88
N ARG A 140 -2.24 -22.43 4.75
CA ARG A 140 -1.57 -22.11 3.48
C ARG A 140 -2.62 -21.69 2.46
N LEU A 141 -2.36 -20.58 1.79
CA LEU A 141 -3.19 -20.02 0.73
C LEU A 141 -2.40 -20.10 -0.57
N PHE A 142 -2.91 -20.84 -1.54
CA PHE A 142 -2.19 -21.14 -2.77
C PHE A 142 -2.56 -20.18 -3.90
N LEU A 143 -1.56 -19.81 -4.69
CA LEU A 143 -1.65 -19.02 -5.91
C LEU A 143 -1.50 -19.99 -7.09
N GLU A 144 -2.33 -19.84 -8.13
CA GLU A 144 -2.28 -20.74 -9.30
C GLU A 144 -1.08 -20.48 -10.19
N GLU A 145 -0.68 -19.21 -10.29
CA GLU A 145 0.41 -18.77 -11.13
C GLU A 145 1.23 -17.70 -10.42
N TYR A 146 2.47 -17.55 -10.87
CA TYR A 146 3.33 -16.48 -10.42
C TYR A 146 2.97 -15.20 -11.18
N GLU A 147 2.82 -14.10 -10.45
CA GLU A 147 2.74 -12.75 -11.00
C GLU A 147 3.67 -11.81 -10.23
N SER A 148 3.80 -10.56 -10.73
CA SER A 148 4.36 -9.45 -9.96
C SER A 148 3.49 -9.12 -8.74
N PHE A 149 3.58 -9.91 -7.66
CA PHE A 149 2.79 -9.73 -6.43
C PHE A 149 3.34 -8.58 -5.57
N ASN A 150 3.21 -7.34 -6.06
CA ASN A 150 3.66 -6.17 -5.30
C ASN A 150 2.58 -5.63 -4.38
N GLN A 151 2.98 -5.11 -3.21
CA GLN A 151 2.10 -4.43 -2.26
C GLN A 151 0.87 -5.31 -1.91
N MET A 152 1.12 -6.56 -1.52
CA MET A 152 0.08 -7.55 -1.25
C MET A 152 -0.74 -7.19 -0.01
N HIS A 153 -2.07 -7.35 -0.11
CA HIS A 153 -3.02 -7.19 0.99
C HIS A 153 -3.96 -8.39 1.05
N ILE A 154 -4.10 -8.99 2.24
CA ILE A 154 -5.12 -9.98 2.53
C ILE A 154 -6.26 -9.29 3.26
N ILE A 155 -7.41 -9.20 2.59
CA ILE A 155 -8.66 -8.62 3.11
C ILE A 155 -9.71 -9.72 3.22
N LYS A 156 -10.66 -9.57 4.16
CA LYS A 156 -11.72 -10.56 4.42
C LYS A 156 -11.18 -11.99 4.51
N ASP A 157 -10.04 -12.14 5.19
CA ASP A 157 -9.30 -13.37 5.46
C ASP A 157 -8.79 -14.20 4.27
N SER A 158 -9.18 -13.91 3.03
CA SER A 158 -8.80 -14.73 1.88
C SER A 158 -8.82 -14.04 0.52
N ILE A 159 -9.15 -12.75 0.46
CA ILE A 159 -9.09 -11.99 -0.79
C ILE A 159 -7.75 -11.28 -0.86
N LEU A 160 -6.97 -11.61 -1.89
CA LEU A 160 -5.72 -10.93 -2.20
C LEU A 160 -5.97 -9.69 -3.07
N ILE A 161 -5.51 -8.53 -2.62
CA ILE A 161 -5.34 -7.33 -3.44
C ILE A 161 -3.85 -7.10 -3.65
N TYR A 162 -3.42 -6.88 -4.89
CA TYR A 162 -2.02 -6.60 -5.20
C TYR A 162 -1.87 -5.76 -6.45
N SER A 163 -0.69 -5.15 -6.59
CA SER A 163 -0.27 -4.41 -7.77
C SER A 163 0.52 -5.32 -8.71
N ALA A 164 -0.05 -5.67 -9.86
CA ALA A 164 0.58 -6.47 -10.92
C ALA A 164 1.50 -5.62 -11.83
N ILE A 165 2.19 -4.62 -11.27
CA ILE A 165 3.20 -3.79 -11.95
C ILE A 165 4.56 -4.46 -11.74
N PRO A 166 5.44 -4.57 -12.74
CA PRO A 166 5.36 -3.96 -14.06
C PRO A 166 4.65 -4.78 -15.13
N ASP A 167 4.36 -6.06 -14.90
CA ASP A 167 3.95 -6.99 -15.97
C ASP A 167 2.62 -6.61 -16.64
N GLU A 168 1.58 -6.31 -15.86
CA GLU A 168 0.23 -6.07 -16.38
C GLU A 168 -0.26 -4.63 -16.19
N PHE A 169 0.44 -3.83 -15.38
CA PHE A 169 0.02 -2.47 -14.99
C PHE A 169 -1.42 -2.43 -14.51
N ALA A 170 -1.70 -3.14 -13.43
CA ALA A 170 -3.04 -3.24 -12.88
C ALA A 170 -3.05 -3.50 -11.38
N ILE A 171 -4.16 -3.14 -10.73
CA ILE A 171 -4.50 -3.61 -9.39
C ILE A 171 -5.43 -4.80 -9.58
N LYS A 172 -5.09 -5.96 -9.02
CA LYS A 172 -5.90 -7.17 -9.12
C LYS A 172 -6.53 -7.52 -7.78
N LYS A 173 -7.73 -8.11 -7.86
CA LYS A 173 -8.45 -8.68 -6.73
C LYS A 173 -8.68 -10.16 -7.01
N TYR A 174 -8.14 -11.02 -6.17
CA TYR A 174 -8.12 -12.47 -6.36
C TYR A 174 -8.68 -13.18 -5.12
N ASP A 175 -9.52 -14.18 -5.34
CA ASP A 175 -10.03 -15.07 -4.30
C ASP A 175 -9.08 -16.25 -4.14
N LEU A 176 -8.39 -16.33 -3.00
CA LEU A 176 -7.40 -17.39 -2.74
C LEU A 176 -8.03 -18.75 -2.43
N ILE A 177 -9.30 -18.79 -2.03
CA ILE A 177 -10.00 -20.05 -1.73
C ILE A 177 -10.53 -20.66 -3.02
N ASN A 178 -11.25 -19.85 -3.79
CA ASN A 178 -11.86 -20.30 -5.05
C ASN A 178 -10.92 -20.20 -6.25
N LYS A 179 -9.69 -19.73 -6.02
CA LYS A 179 -8.64 -19.57 -7.03
C LYS A 179 -9.13 -18.81 -8.27
N LYS A 180 -9.66 -17.62 -8.04
CA LYS A 180 -10.33 -16.86 -9.11
C LYS A 180 -10.10 -15.38 -8.99
N GLN A 181 -9.75 -14.74 -10.11
CA GLN A 181 -9.76 -13.29 -10.20
C GLN A 181 -11.20 -12.76 -10.10
N LEU A 182 -11.46 -11.94 -9.08
CA LEU A 182 -12.75 -11.29 -8.83
C LEU A 182 -12.89 -9.95 -9.57
N GLY A 183 -11.78 -9.27 -9.84
CA GLY A 183 -11.79 -8.01 -10.59
C GLY A 183 -10.39 -7.46 -10.83
N LYS A 184 -10.31 -6.37 -11.61
CA LYS A 184 -9.07 -5.72 -12.00
C LYS A 184 -9.31 -4.24 -12.31
N ILE A 185 -8.41 -3.36 -11.84
CA ILE A 185 -8.31 -1.97 -12.28
C ILE A 185 -7.10 -1.87 -13.21
N LYS A 186 -7.34 -1.57 -14.48
CA LYS A 186 -6.26 -1.31 -15.44
C LYS A 186 -5.67 0.08 -15.20
N ILE A 187 -4.35 0.14 -15.06
CA ILE A 187 -3.61 1.39 -14.98
C ILE A 187 -3.07 1.67 -16.38
N LYS A 188 -3.39 2.85 -16.90
CA LYS A 188 -2.92 3.26 -18.23
C LYS A 188 -1.39 3.34 -18.23
N ARG A 189 -0.76 2.70 -19.21
CA ARG A 189 0.67 2.85 -19.47
C ARG A 189 0.95 4.20 -20.11
N ASP A 190 2.11 4.76 -19.79
CA ASP A 190 2.55 6.02 -20.36
C ASP A 190 3.55 5.81 -21.49
N ARG A 191 3.74 6.84 -22.32
CA ARG A 191 4.78 6.83 -23.35
C ARG A 191 6.10 7.25 -22.70
N HIS A 192 6.70 6.34 -21.96
CA HIS A 192 8.06 6.47 -21.45
C HIS A 192 8.83 5.18 -21.77
N LYS A 193 10.15 5.29 -22.00
CA LYS A 193 10.99 4.13 -22.34
C LYS A 193 11.09 3.15 -21.17
N GLU A 194 11.12 3.69 -19.96
CA GLU A 194 11.23 2.93 -18.72
C GLU A 194 9.95 3.03 -17.89
N THR A 195 9.44 1.86 -17.46
CA THR A 195 8.20 1.72 -16.67
C THR A 195 8.30 2.37 -15.29
N TYR A 196 9.51 2.53 -14.76
CA TYR A 196 9.77 3.16 -13.47
C TYR A 196 9.26 4.61 -13.40
N PHE A 197 9.31 5.32 -14.53
CA PHE A 197 8.95 6.74 -14.66
C PHE A 197 7.54 6.96 -15.24
N TYR A 198 6.68 5.93 -15.27
CA TYR A 198 5.31 6.10 -15.74
C TYR A 198 4.55 7.00 -14.75
N LYS A 199 4.00 8.12 -15.24
CA LYS A 199 3.20 9.06 -14.44
C LYS A 199 2.02 8.40 -13.72
N ASN A 200 1.49 7.30 -14.27
CA ASN A 200 0.37 6.56 -13.66
C ASN A 200 0.81 5.49 -12.66
N ARG A 201 2.11 5.33 -12.39
CA ARG A 201 2.63 4.43 -11.35
C ARG A 201 2.28 4.95 -9.96
N GLY A 202 2.06 4.04 -9.02
CA GLY A 202 1.56 4.33 -7.69
C GLY A 202 1.77 3.18 -6.71
N TRP A 203 1.33 3.43 -5.49
CA TRP A 203 1.31 2.47 -4.38
C TRP A 203 -0.13 2.09 -4.05
N VAL A 204 -0.36 0.79 -3.86
CA VAL A 204 -1.63 0.23 -3.42
C VAL A 204 -1.61 0.09 -1.91
N ALA A 205 -2.68 0.54 -1.27
CA ALA A 205 -3.06 0.15 0.09
C ALA A 205 -4.51 -0.37 0.06
N ALA A 206 -4.84 -1.38 0.86
CA ALA A 206 -6.20 -1.92 0.90
C ALA A 206 -6.59 -2.42 2.28
N ASN A 207 -7.89 -2.36 2.56
CA ASN A 207 -8.53 -2.92 3.73
C ASN A 207 -9.88 -3.57 3.33
N ASP A 208 -10.71 -3.99 4.29
CA ASP A 208 -11.96 -4.70 3.98
C ASP A 208 -13.02 -3.83 3.26
N SER A 209 -12.85 -2.51 3.29
CA SER A 209 -13.81 -1.52 2.78
C SER A 209 -13.36 -0.87 1.46
N CYS A 210 -12.09 -0.47 1.37
CA CYS A 210 -11.57 0.30 0.25
C CYS A 210 -10.17 -0.14 -0.21
N ILE A 211 -9.87 0.24 -1.44
CA ILE A 211 -8.55 0.15 -2.07
C ILE A 211 -8.14 1.58 -2.41
N ILE A 212 -6.94 1.96 -1.97
CA ILE A 212 -6.34 3.26 -2.18
C ILE A 212 -5.19 3.09 -3.16
N TYR A 213 -5.13 3.96 -4.17
CA TYR A 213 -4.03 4.04 -5.11
C TYR A 213 -3.43 5.45 -5.07
N ALA A 214 -2.23 5.57 -4.51
CA ALA A 214 -1.51 6.83 -4.41
C ALA A 214 -0.49 6.93 -5.55
N TYR A 215 -0.67 7.90 -6.45
CA TYR A 215 0.23 8.09 -7.59
C TYR A 215 1.58 8.66 -7.13
N VAL A 216 2.69 8.13 -7.66
CA VAL A 216 4.04 8.61 -7.31
C VAL A 216 4.31 10.00 -7.87
N TYR A 217 3.92 10.24 -9.12
CA TYR A 217 4.28 11.45 -9.86
C TYR A 217 3.11 12.41 -10.08
N LYS A 218 1.98 12.16 -9.41
CA LYS A 218 0.80 13.05 -9.45
C LYS A 218 0.39 13.40 -8.04
N LYS A 219 -0.14 14.60 -7.86
CA LYS A 219 -0.86 15.01 -6.65
C LYS A 219 -2.28 14.42 -6.67
N GLN A 220 -2.38 13.09 -6.73
CA GLN A 220 -3.65 12.38 -6.88
C GLN A 220 -3.64 11.09 -6.04
N ILE A 221 -4.77 10.82 -5.40
CA ILE A 221 -5.07 9.56 -4.74
C ILE A 221 -6.44 9.12 -5.23
N ASP A 222 -6.53 7.88 -5.72
CA ASP A 222 -7.81 7.29 -6.07
C ASP A 222 -8.26 6.33 -4.97
N ILE A 223 -9.55 6.34 -4.68
CA ILE A 223 -10.17 5.48 -3.68
C ILE A 223 -11.28 4.68 -4.35
N TYR A 224 -11.19 3.37 -4.25
CA TYR A 224 -12.13 2.42 -4.83
C TYR A 224 -12.81 1.62 -3.72
N SER A 225 -14.10 1.34 -3.87
CA SER A 225 -14.80 0.41 -2.96
C SER A 225 -14.43 -1.03 -3.30
N VAL A 226 -14.07 -1.83 -2.29
CA VAL A 226 -13.79 -3.26 -2.45
C VAL A 226 -14.98 -4.02 -3.04
N ASN A 227 -16.20 -3.62 -2.71
CA ASN A 227 -17.42 -4.31 -3.15
C ASN A 227 -17.81 -3.96 -4.60
N LYS A 228 -17.49 -2.73 -5.03
CA LYS A 228 -17.73 -2.26 -6.40
C LYS A 228 -16.58 -2.59 -7.37
N PHE A 229 -15.56 -3.29 -6.88
CA PHE A 229 -14.47 -3.84 -7.68
C PHE A 229 -15.00 -5.01 -8.54
N LYS A 230 -15.76 -4.68 -9.58
CA LYS A 230 -16.28 -5.61 -10.59
C LYS A 230 -15.74 -5.21 -11.96
N LYS A 231 -15.60 -6.23 -12.81
CA LYS A 231 -15.08 -6.21 -14.19
C LYS A 231 -15.42 -4.94 -14.97
#